data_AF-A0A7S4J4B8-F1
#
_entry.id   AF-A0A7S4J4B8-F1
#
_cell.length_a   1.000
_cell.length_b   1.000
_cell.length_c   1.000
_cell.angle_alpha   90.00
_cell.angle_beta   90.00
_cell.angle_gamma   90.00
#
_symmetry.space_group_name_H-M   'P 1'
#
loop_
_entity.id
_entity.type
_entity.pdbx_description
1 polymer ?
#
loop_
_entity_poly.entity_id
_entity_poly.type
_entity_poly.pdbx_seq_one_letter_code
_entity_poly.pdbx_strand_id
1 'polypeptide(L)'
;AEQPFLVQVAITLGAMVFAPGEVAGNGFLYIVHRGIALYGGKVLTSGKLWGEDMILMSQHLQSKFCARAMNYLEVYMISRDELVEVAKNFPDTYKQIRRSAILMALRREIVFQAKAEMGIEEDGSLTGSASATFDMYFHKAGVVTEAEQRTQNTIVGAKRSMEGILDKKLSEQKQRATSEADYDFEEEYVASSTGAKAGAPSAEPGTPERNSHGSNPKIAFKEEASQRGGTRRSEEEADEEGPSAAPSGFMKLSANVSQNAKNTPLKKMKSMRAVANHTVELKEILQEQKDHGTAIEHLTEAVDVLKAEQAGQFKVVTAELARLAALLQAVAPHLPQQAAGGSGGGAGGGQQNSAQDVT
;
A
#
# COMPACT_ATOMS: atom_id res chain seq x y z
N ALA A 1 0.85 -19.87 -0.21
CA ALA A 1 0.04 -19.36 -1.33
C ALA A 1 0.48 -17.96 -1.80
N GLU A 2 1.09 -17.12 -0.96
CA GLU A 2 1.41 -15.72 -1.32
C GLU A 2 2.67 -15.55 -2.18
N GLN A 3 3.68 -16.40 -2.02
CA GLN A 3 4.93 -16.34 -2.79
C GLN A 3 4.74 -16.35 -4.33
N PRO A 4 3.95 -17.24 -4.95
CA PRO A 4 3.78 -17.24 -6.41
C PRO A 4 3.12 -15.97 -6.94
N PHE A 5 2.21 -15.36 -6.17
CA PHE A 5 1.61 -14.07 -6.54
C PHE A 5 2.67 -12.97 -6.59
N LEU A 6 3.52 -12.87 -5.55
CA LEU A 6 4.58 -11.87 -5.49
C LEU A 6 5.58 -12.02 -6.64
N VAL A 7 5.93 -13.25 -7.00
CA VAL A 7 6.81 -13.51 -8.16
C VAL A 7 6.17 -12.99 -9.44
N GLN A 8 4.88 -13.28 -9.67
CA GLN A 8 4.19 -12.81 -10.87
C GLN A 8 4.08 -11.28 -10.93
N VAL A 9 3.78 -10.63 -9.79
CA VAL A 9 3.79 -9.16 -9.71
C VAL A 9 5.18 -8.61 -10.00
N ALA A 10 6.23 -9.20 -9.42
CA ALA A 10 7.61 -8.76 -9.63
C ALA A 10 8.04 -8.82 -11.10
N ILE A 11 7.61 -9.84 -11.83
CA ILE A 11 7.87 -9.98 -13.28
C ILE A 11 7.10 -8.93 -14.10
N THR A 12 5.93 -8.51 -13.62
CA THR A 12 5.05 -7.58 -14.32
C THR A 12 5.45 -6.11 -14.10
N LEU A 13 6.27 -5.81 -13.07
CA LEU A 13 6.71 -4.45 -12.78
C LEU A 13 7.57 -3.86 -13.92
N GLY A 14 7.17 -2.71 -14.44
CA GLY A 14 7.95 -1.93 -15.40
C GLY A 14 8.93 -0.98 -14.69
N ALA A 15 10.19 -0.94 -15.13
CA ALA A 15 11.15 0.05 -14.64
C ALA A 15 10.96 1.39 -15.37
N MET A 16 10.98 2.49 -14.62
CA MET A 16 10.86 3.86 -15.14
C MET A 16 11.83 4.80 -14.41
N VAL A 17 12.28 5.84 -15.12
CA VAL A 17 13.17 6.87 -14.57
C VAL A 17 12.58 8.25 -14.84
N PHE A 18 12.59 9.10 -13.82
CA PHE A 18 12.21 10.51 -13.92
C PHE A 18 13.42 11.42 -13.70
N ALA A 19 13.53 12.48 -14.49
CA ALA A 19 14.52 13.53 -14.30
C ALA A 19 14.14 14.47 -13.15
N PRO A 20 15.10 15.19 -12.54
CA PRO A 20 14.80 16.15 -11.48
C PRO A 20 13.77 17.20 -11.92
N GLY A 21 12.72 17.39 -11.11
CA GLY A 21 11.63 18.32 -11.36
C GLY A 21 10.45 17.73 -12.13
N GLU A 22 10.61 16.58 -12.77
CA GLU A 22 9.52 15.88 -13.46
C GLU A 22 8.46 15.38 -12.48
N VAL A 23 7.23 15.26 -12.98
CA VAL A 23 6.07 14.83 -12.21
C VAL A 23 5.63 13.46 -12.70
N ALA A 24 5.55 12.49 -11.80
CA ALA A 24 5.00 11.18 -12.09
C ALA A 24 3.48 11.28 -12.25
N GLY A 25 2.95 10.60 -13.28
CA GLY A 25 1.50 10.56 -13.54
C GLY A 25 0.71 9.85 -12.45
N ASN A 26 -0.59 10.07 -12.41
CA ASN A 26 -1.51 9.36 -11.52
C ASN A 26 -2.03 8.07 -12.17
N GLY A 27 -2.62 7.17 -11.38
CA GLY A 27 -3.25 5.94 -11.88
C GLY A 27 -2.33 4.72 -11.92
N PHE A 28 -1.10 4.84 -11.42
CA PHE A 28 -0.15 3.75 -11.29
C PHE A 28 0.34 3.63 -9.85
N LEU A 29 0.74 2.42 -9.47
CA LEU A 29 1.43 2.16 -8.23
C LEU A 29 2.92 2.23 -8.52
N TYR A 30 3.62 3.11 -7.80
CA TYR A 30 5.04 3.29 -7.93
C TYR A 30 5.77 2.84 -6.66
N ILE A 31 6.90 2.17 -6.85
CA ILE A 31 7.81 1.75 -5.78
C ILE A 31 9.15 2.43 -6.03
N VAL A 32 9.62 3.26 -5.09
CA VAL A 32 10.93 3.92 -5.20
C VAL A 32 12.03 2.87 -5.11
N HIS A 33 12.80 2.70 -6.18
CA HIS A 33 14.04 1.92 -6.13
C HIS A 33 15.19 2.81 -5.67
N ARG A 34 15.37 3.97 -6.30
CA ARG A 34 16.47 4.91 -6.03
C ARG A 34 16.02 6.35 -6.25
N GLY A 35 16.57 7.28 -5.49
CA GLY A 35 16.24 8.69 -5.58
C GLY A 35 15.28 9.15 -4.48
N ILE A 36 14.73 10.36 -4.66
CA ILE A 36 13.86 11.05 -3.71
C ILE A 36 12.69 11.66 -4.48
N ALA A 37 11.47 11.38 -4.01
CA ALA A 37 10.25 11.98 -4.53
C ALA A 37 9.52 12.79 -3.46
N LEU A 38 8.85 13.86 -3.86
CA LEU A 38 7.95 14.64 -3.00
C LEU A 38 6.50 14.35 -3.40
N TYR A 39 5.71 13.79 -2.49
CA TYR A 39 4.32 13.38 -2.72
C TYR A 39 3.42 13.87 -1.59
N GLY A 40 2.44 14.73 -1.89
CA GLY A 40 1.51 15.25 -0.88
C GLY A 40 2.21 15.96 0.30
N GLY A 41 3.35 16.60 0.05
CA GLY A 41 4.19 17.23 1.08
C GLY A 41 5.05 16.26 1.90
N LYS A 42 5.00 14.96 1.61
CA LYS A 42 5.83 13.92 2.25
C LYS A 42 7.01 13.57 1.33
N VAL A 43 8.19 13.40 1.92
CA VAL A 43 9.39 12.95 1.21
C VAL A 43 9.42 11.42 1.20
N LEU A 44 9.47 10.85 0.00
CA LEU A 44 9.55 9.42 -0.25
C LEU A 44 10.97 9.05 -0.69
N THR A 45 11.55 8.04 -0.04
CA THR A 45 12.88 7.49 -0.30
C THR A 45 12.77 6.03 -0.75
N SER A 46 13.91 5.39 -1.02
CA SER A 46 13.98 3.98 -1.45
C SER A 46 13.14 3.04 -0.58
N GLY A 47 12.39 2.14 -1.23
CA GLY A 47 11.48 1.17 -0.60
C GLY A 47 10.12 1.74 -0.21
N LYS A 48 9.89 3.05 -0.33
CA LYS A 48 8.55 3.65 -0.17
C LYS A 48 7.76 3.55 -1.47
N LEU A 49 6.44 3.60 -1.35
CA LEU A 49 5.50 3.52 -2.47
C LEU A 49 4.48 4.65 -2.41
N TRP A 50 3.86 4.95 -3.55
CA TRP A 50 2.70 5.84 -3.67
C TRP A 50 1.79 5.38 -4.81
N GLY A 51 0.56 5.89 -4.86
CA GLY A 51 -0.43 5.49 -5.86
C GLY A 51 -1.16 4.18 -5.53
N GLU A 52 -1.12 3.75 -4.26
CA GLU A 52 -1.88 2.59 -3.75
C GLU A 52 -3.38 2.69 -3.95
N ASP A 53 -3.89 3.90 -4.16
CA ASP A 53 -5.28 4.22 -4.45
C ASP A 53 -5.70 4.01 -5.90
N MET A 54 -4.77 3.62 -6.78
CA MET A 54 -5.13 3.14 -8.11
C MET A 54 -6.09 1.93 -8.06
N ILE A 55 -6.18 1.22 -6.92
CA ILE A 55 -7.11 0.10 -6.77
C ILE A 55 -8.58 0.55 -6.67
N LEU A 56 -8.84 1.84 -6.42
CA LEU A 56 -10.19 2.41 -6.36
C LEU A 56 -10.75 2.62 -7.76
N MET A 57 -12.01 2.24 -7.98
CA MET A 57 -12.71 2.51 -9.24
C MET A 57 -13.15 3.97 -9.37
N SER A 58 -13.54 4.58 -8.26
CA SER A 58 -14.05 5.95 -8.22
C SER A 58 -12.90 6.97 -8.22
N GLN A 59 -12.77 7.74 -9.30
CA GLN A 59 -11.68 8.72 -9.45
C GLN A 59 -11.75 9.85 -8.40
N HIS A 60 -12.94 10.27 -7.97
CA HIS A 60 -13.09 11.31 -6.94
C HIS A 60 -12.56 10.87 -5.57
N LEU A 61 -12.50 9.56 -5.31
CA LEU A 61 -11.89 9.00 -4.11
C LEU A 61 -10.39 8.78 -4.26
N GLN A 62 -9.81 8.92 -5.46
CA GLN A 62 -8.37 8.83 -5.66
C GLN A 62 -7.69 10.14 -5.22
N SER A 63 -6.44 10.02 -4.80
CA SER A 63 -5.59 11.15 -4.43
C SER A 63 -5.34 11.99 -5.66
N LYS A 64 -5.53 13.30 -5.52
CA LYS A 64 -5.19 14.28 -6.56
C LYS A 64 -3.70 14.64 -6.56
N PHE A 65 -2.94 14.20 -5.55
CA PHE A 65 -1.52 14.50 -5.44
C PHE A 65 -0.73 13.72 -6.49
N CYS A 66 0.22 14.41 -7.13
CA CYS A 66 1.23 13.78 -7.99
C CYS A 66 2.60 13.82 -7.29
N ALA A 67 3.44 12.82 -7.53
CA ALA A 67 4.80 12.82 -7.00
C ALA A 67 5.73 13.64 -7.92
N ARG A 68 6.56 14.51 -7.36
CA ARG A 68 7.60 15.24 -8.09
C ARG A 68 8.96 14.66 -7.75
N ALA A 69 9.75 14.34 -8.76
CA ALA A 69 11.13 13.88 -8.60
C ALA A 69 12.01 15.05 -8.11
N MET A 70 12.72 14.85 -7.00
CA MET A 70 13.65 15.87 -6.47
C MET A 70 15.06 15.70 -7.04
N ASN A 71 15.40 14.48 -7.47
CA ASN A 71 16.61 14.10 -8.18
C ASN A 71 16.26 13.05 -9.25
N TYR A 72 17.25 12.40 -9.86
CA TYR A 72 16.99 11.24 -10.72
C TYR A 72 16.32 10.12 -9.90
N LEU A 73 15.06 9.85 -10.25
CA LEU A 73 14.19 8.94 -9.52
C LEU A 73 13.97 7.68 -10.36
N GLU A 74 14.54 6.56 -9.90
CA GLU A 74 14.34 5.23 -10.49
C GLU A 74 13.24 4.51 -9.71
N VAL A 75 12.20 4.07 -10.40
CA VAL A 75 11.03 3.42 -9.80
C VAL A 75 10.63 2.17 -10.55
N TYR A 76 9.96 1.26 -9.84
CA TYR A 76 9.14 0.24 -10.46
C TYR A 76 7.69 0.70 -10.48
N MET A 77 6.99 0.47 -11.58
CA MET A 77 5.59 0.83 -11.74
C MET A 77 4.75 -0.35 -12.23
N ILE A 78 3.49 -0.38 -11.84
CA ILE A 78 2.49 -1.30 -12.36
C ILE A 78 1.16 -0.56 -12.50
N SER A 79 0.46 -0.80 -13.60
CA SER A 79 -0.88 -0.26 -13.81
C SER A 79 -1.94 -1.04 -13.03
N ARG A 80 -3.10 -0.41 -12.83
CA ARG A 80 -4.23 -1.08 -12.19
C ARG A 80 -4.66 -2.33 -12.95
N ASP A 81 -4.71 -2.26 -14.27
CA ASP A 81 -5.25 -3.34 -15.10
C ASP A 81 -4.32 -4.56 -15.09
N GLU A 82 -3.01 -4.34 -15.15
CA GLU A 82 -1.99 -5.39 -14.98
C GLU A 82 -2.06 -6.03 -13.58
N LEU A 83 -2.19 -5.21 -12.51
CA LEU A 83 -2.31 -5.74 -11.15
C LEU A 83 -3.57 -6.60 -11.00
N VAL A 84 -4.71 -6.15 -11.55
CA VAL A 84 -5.97 -6.89 -11.51
C VAL A 84 -5.89 -8.16 -12.34
N GLU A 85 -5.24 -8.13 -13.50
CA GLU A 85 -5.00 -9.30 -14.34
C GLU A 85 -4.17 -10.37 -13.63
N VAL A 86 -3.06 -9.97 -13.00
CA VAL A 86 -2.26 -10.88 -12.18
C VAL A 86 -3.08 -11.44 -11.02
N ALA A 87 -3.85 -10.58 -10.32
CA ALA A 87 -4.64 -10.99 -9.17
C ALA A 87 -5.79 -11.96 -9.53
N LYS A 88 -6.33 -11.95 -10.76
CA LYS A 88 -7.36 -12.92 -11.20
C LYS A 88 -6.90 -14.37 -11.07
N ASN A 89 -5.60 -14.63 -11.23
CA ASN A 89 -5.03 -15.98 -11.10
C ASN A 89 -4.88 -16.43 -9.63
N PHE A 90 -5.08 -15.52 -8.66
CA PHE A 90 -4.89 -15.76 -7.23
C PHE A 90 -6.13 -15.28 -6.44
N PRO A 91 -7.21 -16.08 -6.37
CA PRO A 91 -8.52 -15.62 -5.88
C PRO A 91 -8.51 -15.15 -4.42
N ASP A 92 -7.68 -15.74 -3.56
CA ASP A 92 -7.61 -15.34 -2.16
C ASP A 92 -6.93 -13.97 -2.00
N THR A 93 -5.83 -13.73 -2.72
CA THR A 93 -5.18 -12.41 -2.77
C THR A 93 -6.08 -11.37 -3.41
N TYR A 94 -6.82 -11.72 -4.47
CA TYR A 94 -7.80 -10.82 -5.08
C TYR A 94 -8.88 -10.37 -4.10
N LYS A 95 -9.41 -11.29 -3.27
CA LYS A 95 -10.35 -10.94 -2.19
C LYS A 95 -9.74 -9.96 -1.19
N GLN A 96 -8.47 -10.14 -0.83
CA GLN A 96 -7.76 -9.23 0.07
C GLN A 96 -7.60 -7.84 -0.55
N ILE A 97 -7.15 -7.74 -1.81
CA ILE A 97 -7.03 -6.48 -2.54
C ILE A 97 -8.39 -5.77 -2.59
N ARG A 98 -9.46 -6.50 -2.91
CA ARG A 98 -10.83 -5.96 -2.94
C ARG A 98 -11.26 -5.45 -1.57
N ARG A 99 -10.99 -6.20 -0.49
CA ARG A 99 -11.29 -5.77 0.88
C ARG A 99 -10.56 -4.47 1.23
N SER A 100 -9.28 -4.36 0.90
CA SER A 100 -8.48 -3.15 1.11
C SER A 100 -9.03 -1.97 0.32
N ALA A 101 -9.41 -2.17 -0.94
CA ALA A 101 -10.04 -1.13 -1.77
C ALA A 101 -11.35 -0.62 -1.16
N ILE A 102 -12.22 -1.50 -0.69
CA ILE A 102 -13.49 -1.13 -0.03
C ILE A 102 -13.23 -0.33 1.25
N LEU A 103 -12.32 -0.78 2.11
CA LEU A 103 -12.01 -0.09 3.36
C LEU A 103 -11.41 1.29 3.11
N MET A 104 -10.53 1.40 2.11
CA MET A 104 -9.95 2.68 1.72
C MET A 104 -10.98 3.63 1.12
N ALA A 105 -11.87 3.14 0.25
CA ALA A 105 -12.98 3.91 -0.30
C ALA A 105 -13.89 4.45 0.82
N LEU A 106 -14.32 3.59 1.73
CA LEU A 106 -15.17 3.95 2.86
C LEU A 106 -14.52 5.01 3.74
N ARG A 107 -13.23 4.84 4.08
CA ARG A 107 -12.50 5.81 4.90
C ARG A 107 -12.42 7.18 4.21
N ARG A 108 -12.17 7.22 2.91
CA ARG A 108 -12.08 8.47 2.14
C ARG A 108 -13.43 9.14 1.97
N GLU A 109 -14.49 8.36 1.75
CA GLU A 109 -15.86 8.87 1.64
C GLU A 109 -16.31 9.52 2.95
N ILE A 110 -16.08 8.89 4.10
CA ILE A 110 -16.42 9.47 5.41
C ILE A 110 -15.72 10.82 5.61
N VAL A 111 -14.43 10.91 5.26
CA VAL A 111 -13.66 12.16 5.35
C VAL A 111 -14.18 13.21 4.37
N PHE A 112 -14.52 12.79 3.16
CA PHE A 112 -15.07 13.65 2.13
C PHE A 112 -16.40 14.29 2.58
N GLN A 113 -17.33 13.48 3.06
CA GLN A 113 -18.62 13.95 3.60
C GLN A 113 -18.42 14.89 4.79
N ALA A 114 -17.55 14.54 5.74
CA ALA A 114 -17.27 15.39 6.89
C ALA A 114 -16.69 16.75 6.49
N LYS A 115 -15.81 16.80 5.47
CA LYS A 115 -15.29 18.07 4.94
C LYS A 115 -16.38 18.92 4.29
N ALA A 116 -17.28 18.27 3.54
CA ALA A 116 -18.40 18.94 2.89
C ALA A 116 -19.35 19.58 3.93
N GLU A 117 -19.67 18.87 5.02
CA GLU A 117 -20.49 19.40 6.12
C GLU A 117 -19.83 20.57 6.86
N MET A 118 -18.49 20.60 6.96
CA MET A 118 -17.75 21.69 7.59
C MET A 118 -17.63 22.94 6.70
N GLY A 119 -18.13 22.92 5.46
CA GLY A 119 -18.00 24.04 4.53
C GLY A 119 -16.54 24.35 4.16
N ILE A 120 -15.64 23.37 4.33
CA ILE A 120 -14.26 23.49 3.86
C ILE A 120 -14.30 23.18 2.36
N GLU A 121 -14.63 24.20 1.57
CA GLU A 121 -14.51 24.16 0.12
C GLU A 121 -13.09 23.71 -0.24
N GLU A 122 -12.97 22.66 -1.05
CA GLU A 122 -11.68 22.24 -1.62
C GLU A 122 -11.27 23.23 -2.71
N ASP A 123 -11.00 24.48 -2.33
CA ASP A 123 -10.26 25.39 -3.17
C ASP A 123 -8.90 24.74 -3.42
N GLY A 124 -8.66 24.30 -4.65
CA GLY A 124 -7.47 23.57 -5.09
C GLY A 124 -6.13 24.30 -4.92
N SER A 125 -6.07 25.33 -4.08
CA SER A 125 -4.88 26.03 -3.63
C SER A 125 -4.11 25.18 -2.61
N LEU A 126 -3.27 24.31 -3.15
CA LEU A 126 -2.30 23.44 -2.47
C LEU A 126 -1.28 24.22 -1.62
N THR A 127 -1.59 24.62 -0.39
CA THR A 127 -0.55 24.96 0.62
C THR A 127 -0.93 24.75 2.09
N GLY A 128 -2.17 24.38 2.42
CA GLY A 128 -2.61 24.30 3.81
C GLY A 128 -2.83 22.87 4.31
N SER A 129 -1.75 22.18 4.69
CA SER A 129 -1.72 21.24 5.84
C SER A 129 -2.90 20.27 6.08
N ALA A 130 -3.67 19.85 5.07
CA ALA A 130 -4.78 18.92 5.26
C ALA A 130 -4.29 17.51 5.65
N SER A 131 -3.04 17.16 5.27
CA SER A 131 -2.38 15.97 5.80
C SER A 131 -2.08 16.10 7.30
N ALA A 132 -1.81 17.30 7.81
CA ALA A 132 -1.64 17.50 9.25
C ALA A 132 -2.96 17.39 9.98
N THR A 133 -4.10 17.81 9.39
CA THR A 133 -5.41 17.62 10.04
C THR A 133 -5.74 16.12 10.15
N PHE A 134 -5.51 15.34 9.11
CA PHE A 134 -5.79 13.90 9.14
C PHE A 134 -4.80 13.10 10.01
N ASP A 135 -3.49 13.38 9.90
CA ASP A 135 -2.49 12.79 10.80
C ASP A 135 -2.72 13.28 12.25
N MET A 136 -3.23 14.50 12.47
CA MET A 136 -3.61 14.99 13.81
C MET A 136 -4.86 14.27 14.37
N TYR A 137 -5.92 14.07 13.60
CA TYR A 137 -7.11 13.38 14.10
C TYR A 137 -6.86 11.89 14.36
N PHE A 138 -6.04 11.22 13.55
CA PHE A 138 -5.64 9.84 13.80
C PHE A 138 -4.49 9.70 14.80
N HIS A 139 -3.60 10.69 15.01
CA HIS A 139 -2.68 10.67 16.16
C HIS A 139 -3.38 11.01 17.48
N LYS A 140 -4.45 11.80 17.47
CA LYS A 140 -5.24 12.08 18.69
C LYS A 140 -6.16 10.90 19.04
N ALA A 141 -6.67 10.17 18.06
CA ALA A 141 -7.25 8.83 18.25
C ALA A 141 -6.18 7.74 18.47
N GLY A 142 -4.92 8.04 18.12
CA GLY A 142 -3.73 7.19 18.19
C GLY A 142 -2.92 7.35 19.48
N VAL A 143 -3.52 7.81 20.57
CA VAL A 143 -2.98 7.53 21.93
C VAL A 143 -2.98 6.00 22.21
N VAL A 144 -3.55 5.19 21.32
CA VAL A 144 -3.48 3.72 21.33
C VAL A 144 -2.15 3.16 20.77
N THR A 145 -1.35 3.90 20.00
CA THR A 145 -0.14 3.31 19.39
C THR A 145 1.06 3.20 20.33
N GLU A 146 1.21 4.04 21.36
CA GLU A 146 2.28 3.81 22.35
C GLU A 146 2.04 2.55 23.18
N ALA A 147 0.77 2.23 23.49
CA ALA A 147 0.43 1.00 24.19
C ALA A 147 0.64 -0.23 23.30
N GLU A 148 0.26 -0.17 22.03
CA GLU A 148 0.48 -1.26 21.06
C GLU A 148 1.95 -1.44 20.66
N GLN A 149 2.71 -0.35 20.56
CA GLN A 149 4.15 -0.40 20.28
C GLN A 149 4.92 -0.87 21.53
N ARG A 150 4.44 -0.56 22.75
CA ARG A 150 4.94 -1.18 23.98
C ARG A 150 4.59 -2.66 24.05
N THR A 151 3.38 -3.11 23.74
CA THR A 151 3.06 -4.54 23.71
C THR A 151 3.80 -5.27 22.60
N GLN A 152 3.96 -4.72 21.39
CA GLN A 152 4.79 -5.31 20.35
C GLN A 152 6.26 -5.40 20.77
N ASN A 153 6.83 -4.35 21.36
CA ASN A 153 8.21 -4.41 21.87
C ASN A 153 8.36 -5.40 23.04
N THR A 154 7.33 -5.56 23.88
CA THR A 154 7.30 -6.54 24.98
C THR A 154 7.17 -7.97 24.45
N ILE A 155 6.35 -8.19 23.40
CA ILE A 155 6.18 -9.49 22.74
C ILE A 155 7.46 -9.88 22.00
N VAL A 156 8.10 -8.95 21.28
CA VAL A 156 9.39 -9.19 20.59
C VAL A 156 10.50 -9.46 21.62
N GLY A 157 10.51 -8.75 22.75
CA GLY A 157 11.42 -9.00 23.87
C GLY A 157 11.20 -10.38 24.52
N ALA A 158 9.95 -10.76 24.78
CA ALA A 158 9.59 -12.06 25.33
C ALA A 158 9.93 -13.22 24.39
N LYS A 159 9.78 -13.02 23.08
CA LYS A 159 10.15 -14.02 22.06
C LYS A 159 11.65 -14.26 22.01
N ARG A 160 12.47 -13.19 22.03
CA ARG A 160 13.95 -13.32 22.10
C ARG A 160 14.40 -14.01 23.40
N SER A 161 13.73 -13.74 24.51
CA SER A 161 14.02 -14.40 25.79
C SER A 161 13.70 -15.90 25.75
N MET A 162 12.55 -16.29 25.17
CA MET A 162 12.20 -17.70 25.00
C MET A 162 13.15 -18.45 24.05
N GLU A 163 13.55 -17.82 22.94
CA GLU A 163 14.52 -18.41 22.00
C GLU A 163 15.87 -18.67 22.70
N GLY A 164 16.36 -17.73 23.52
CA GLY A 164 17.57 -17.95 24.32
C GLY A 164 17.46 -19.07 25.36
N ILE A 165 16.29 -19.26 25.98
CA ILE A 165 16.05 -20.35 26.94
C ILE A 165 16.00 -21.71 26.22
N LEU A 166 15.38 -21.76 25.04
CA LEU A 166 15.31 -22.97 24.22
C LEU A 166 16.69 -23.40 23.73
N ASP A 167 17.50 -22.47 23.22
CA ASP A 167 18.87 -22.76 22.79
C ASP A 167 19.75 -23.26 23.94
N LYS A 168 19.60 -22.66 25.13
CA LYS A 168 20.31 -23.13 26.33
C LYS A 168 19.91 -24.56 26.70
N LYS A 169 18.61 -24.87 26.75
CA LYS A 169 18.13 -26.24 27.05
C LYS A 169 18.59 -27.25 26.00
N LEU A 170 18.60 -26.87 24.72
CA LEU A 170 19.10 -27.74 23.65
C LEU A 170 20.59 -28.04 23.81
N SER A 171 21.38 -27.04 24.20
CA SER A 171 22.82 -27.20 24.46
C SER A 171 23.11 -28.08 25.68
N GLU A 172 22.33 -27.94 26.76
CA GLU A 172 22.44 -28.78 27.96
C GLU A 172 22.04 -30.23 27.68
N GLN A 173 21.00 -30.46 26.87
CA GLN A 173 20.58 -31.80 26.47
C GLN A 173 21.64 -32.47 25.58
N LYS A 174 22.27 -31.70 24.68
CA LYS A 174 23.37 -32.19 23.84
C LYS A 174 24.61 -32.56 24.67
N GLN A 175 24.95 -31.77 25.69
CA GLN A 175 26.05 -32.09 26.60
C GLN A 175 25.80 -33.35 27.44
N ARG A 176 24.55 -33.56 27.90
CA ARG A 176 24.18 -34.81 28.61
C ARG A 176 24.28 -36.04 27.72
N ALA A 177 23.78 -35.93 26.48
CA ALA A 177 23.88 -37.02 25.51
C ALA A 177 25.34 -37.38 25.17
N THR A 178 26.24 -36.40 25.11
CA THR A 178 27.67 -36.68 24.90
C THR A 178 28.34 -37.27 26.15
N SER A 179 27.94 -36.89 27.36
CA SER A 179 28.52 -37.49 28.58
C SER A 179 28.05 -38.92 28.85
N GLU A 180 26.86 -39.31 28.38
CA GLU A 180 26.40 -40.70 28.46
C GLU A 180 27.09 -41.62 27.44
N ALA A 181 27.51 -41.09 26.28
CA ALA A 181 28.20 -41.88 25.26
C ALA A 181 29.66 -42.22 25.60
N ASP A 182 30.30 -41.47 26.52
CA ASP A 182 31.70 -41.69 26.90
C ASP A 182 31.88 -42.74 28.02
N TYR A 183 30.80 -43.31 28.56
CA TYR A 183 30.88 -44.28 29.67
C TYR A 183 30.70 -45.76 29.27
N ASP A 184 30.49 -46.09 27.99
CA ASP A 184 30.16 -47.46 27.54
C ASP A 184 31.22 -48.12 26.64
N PHE A 185 32.47 -47.63 26.61
CA PHE A 185 33.52 -48.16 25.71
C PHE A 185 34.76 -48.77 26.38
N GLU A 186 34.68 -49.24 27.63
CA GLU A 186 35.83 -49.88 28.32
C GLU A 186 35.63 -51.36 28.72
N GLU A 187 34.60 -52.07 28.23
CA GLU A 187 34.37 -53.46 28.68
C GLU A 187 34.37 -54.57 27.61
N GLU A 188 34.76 -54.33 26.36
CA GLU A 188 34.83 -55.42 25.38
C GLU A 188 35.94 -55.27 24.32
N TYR A 189 37.21 -55.34 24.73
CA TYR A 189 38.29 -55.68 23.78
C TYR A 189 39.46 -56.43 24.42
N VAL A 190 39.18 -57.62 24.96
CA VAL A 190 40.20 -58.67 25.17
C VAL A 190 39.84 -59.87 24.30
N ALA A 191 40.20 -59.83 23.02
CA ALA A 191 40.61 -61.01 22.25
C ALA A 191 41.07 -60.64 20.83
N SER A 192 41.99 -61.46 20.32
CA SER A 192 42.35 -61.66 18.92
C SER A 192 43.25 -60.62 18.24
N SER A 193 44.54 -60.84 18.50
CA SER A 193 45.68 -60.57 17.66
C SER A 193 45.66 -61.33 16.32
N THR A 194 46.52 -60.83 15.41
CA THR A 194 47.18 -61.48 14.25
C THR A 194 46.57 -61.26 12.85
N GLY A 195 47.40 -60.70 11.96
CA GLY A 195 47.23 -60.84 10.51
C GLY A 195 47.71 -59.65 9.68
N ALA A 196 49.00 -59.61 9.37
CA ALA A 196 49.63 -58.69 8.42
C ALA A 196 49.10 -58.79 6.98
N LYS A 197 49.13 -57.70 6.20
CA LYS A 197 49.98 -57.59 4.97
C LYS A 197 49.92 -56.22 4.30
N ALA A 198 51.07 -55.88 3.73
CA ALA A 198 51.48 -54.66 3.04
C ALA A 198 50.74 -54.34 1.73
N GLY A 199 50.82 -53.07 1.30
CA GLY A 199 50.49 -52.63 -0.06
C GLY A 199 50.48 -51.12 -0.26
N ALA A 200 51.65 -50.49 -0.38
CA ALA A 200 51.84 -49.19 -1.04
C ALA A 200 51.69 -49.37 -2.59
N PRO A 201 51.50 -48.34 -3.45
CA PRO A 201 52.54 -47.32 -3.69
C PRO A 201 52.11 -45.91 -4.17
N SER A 202 53.09 -44.99 -4.12
CA SER A 202 53.44 -43.83 -5.00
C SER A 202 52.34 -43.10 -5.79
N ALA A 203 52.08 -41.80 -5.57
CA ALA A 203 52.88 -40.62 -6.00
C ALA A 203 52.95 -40.42 -7.53
N GLU A 204 52.26 -39.38 -8.05
CA GLU A 204 52.82 -38.35 -8.94
C GLU A 204 51.82 -37.19 -9.21
N PRO A 205 52.30 -35.92 -9.34
CA PRO A 205 51.47 -34.75 -9.63
C PRO A 205 51.58 -34.31 -11.10
N GLY A 206 50.45 -34.21 -11.80
CA GLY A 206 50.39 -33.72 -13.18
C GLY A 206 49.60 -32.41 -13.30
N THR A 207 50.29 -31.31 -13.59
CA THR A 207 49.74 -30.17 -14.35
C THR A 207 50.24 -30.30 -15.79
N PRO A 208 49.42 -29.94 -16.79
CA PRO A 208 49.85 -28.82 -17.64
C PRO A 208 48.72 -27.92 -18.19
N GLU A 209 49.16 -26.72 -18.61
CA GLU A 209 48.72 -25.95 -19.80
C GLU A 209 47.25 -25.51 -19.90
N ARG A 210 46.93 -24.21 -19.69
CA ARG A 210 47.17 -23.07 -20.61
C ARG A 210 46.58 -23.30 -22.00
N ASN A 211 45.26 -23.11 -22.13
CA ASN A 211 44.61 -22.88 -23.42
C ASN A 211 44.11 -21.43 -23.52
N SER A 212 44.89 -20.63 -24.25
CA SER A 212 44.52 -19.35 -24.82
C SER A 212 43.80 -19.56 -26.17
N HIS A 213 43.02 -18.56 -26.59
CA HIS A 213 42.43 -18.35 -27.93
C HIS A 213 41.02 -18.92 -28.20
N GLY A 214 40.04 -18.04 -27.99
CA GLY A 214 38.77 -17.98 -28.73
C GLY A 214 38.25 -16.55 -28.63
N SER A 215 38.68 -15.63 -29.50
CA SER A 215 38.11 -15.36 -30.83
C SER A 215 36.60 -15.09 -30.79
N ASN A 216 36.29 -13.79 -30.77
CA ASN A 216 35.04 -13.10 -31.10
C ASN A 216 34.05 -13.89 -31.99
N PRO A 217 32.76 -13.55 -31.84
CA PRO A 217 32.13 -12.87 -32.96
C PRO A 217 31.63 -11.47 -32.58
N LYS A 218 32.09 -10.50 -33.38
CA LYS A 218 31.52 -9.16 -33.53
C LYS A 218 30.01 -9.32 -33.79
N ILE A 219 29.18 -8.87 -32.85
CA ILE A 219 27.78 -8.57 -33.14
C ILE A 219 27.78 -7.31 -33.99
N ALA A 220 27.58 -7.49 -35.29
CA ALA A 220 27.34 -6.42 -36.23
C ALA A 220 25.99 -5.77 -35.86
N PHE A 221 26.05 -4.59 -35.25
CA PHE A 221 24.90 -3.68 -35.22
C PHE A 221 24.64 -3.23 -36.66
N LYS A 222 23.57 -3.77 -37.24
CA LYS A 222 23.07 -3.36 -38.54
C LYS A 222 22.32 -2.05 -38.33
N GLU A 223 22.98 -0.96 -38.69
CA GLU A 223 22.42 0.38 -38.78
C GLU A 223 21.38 0.39 -39.92
N GLU A 224 20.13 0.05 -39.60
CA GLU A 224 19.00 0.28 -40.50
C GLU A 224 18.50 1.71 -40.31
N ALA A 225 19.12 2.61 -41.06
CA ALA A 225 18.56 3.90 -41.42
C ALA A 225 17.24 3.68 -42.18
N SER A 226 16.11 3.74 -41.46
CA SER A 226 14.78 3.76 -42.06
C SER A 226 14.27 5.19 -42.13
N GLN A 227 14.34 5.70 -43.35
CA GLN A 227 13.75 6.94 -43.83
C GLN A 227 12.22 6.90 -43.65
N ARG A 228 11.69 7.73 -42.75
CA ARG A 228 10.34 8.30 -42.84
C ARG A 228 10.49 9.75 -42.36
N GLY A 229 10.47 10.74 -43.22
CA GLY A 229 9.36 11.03 -44.13
C GLY A 229 8.74 12.33 -43.61
N GLY A 230 9.45 13.43 -43.83
CA GLY A 230 9.00 14.76 -43.43
C GLY A 230 7.88 15.24 -44.33
N THR A 231 6.71 15.46 -43.76
CA THR A 231 5.70 16.35 -44.34
C THR A 231 5.93 17.76 -43.82
N ARG A 232 6.70 18.51 -44.62
CA ARG A 232 6.62 19.96 -44.73
C ARG A 232 5.15 20.35 -44.88
N ARG A 233 4.63 21.17 -43.97
CA ARG A 233 3.46 22.00 -44.27
C ARG A 233 3.97 23.43 -44.37
N SER A 234 3.96 23.88 -45.60
CA SER A 234 4.39 25.16 -46.12
C SER A 234 3.72 26.33 -45.41
N GLU A 235 4.58 27.27 -45.05
CA GLU A 235 4.31 28.69 -44.92
C GLU A 235 3.59 29.18 -46.19
N GLU A 236 2.47 29.86 -46.02
CA GLU A 236 1.84 30.66 -47.06
C GLU A 236 1.86 32.11 -46.54
N GLU A 237 2.97 32.76 -46.89
CA GLU A 237 3.23 34.18 -46.78
C GLU A 237 2.96 34.76 -48.17
N ALA A 238 1.94 35.62 -48.27
CA ALA A 238 1.72 36.45 -49.44
C ALA A 238 1.33 37.85 -48.96
N ASP A 239 2.20 38.78 -49.33
CA ASP A 239 2.14 40.22 -49.16
C ASP A 239 0.84 40.83 -49.71
N GLU A 240 0.36 41.91 -49.09
CA GLU A 240 -0.11 43.09 -49.84
C GLU A 240 -0.19 44.34 -48.91
N GLU A 241 0.77 45.23 -49.14
CA GLU A 241 0.74 46.70 -49.17
C GLU A 241 -0.06 47.52 -48.13
N GLY A 242 0.66 48.47 -47.49
CA GLY A 242 0.08 49.60 -46.73
C GLY A 242 -0.65 50.63 -47.63
N PRO A 243 -1.11 51.78 -47.10
CA PRO A 243 -0.19 52.74 -46.50
C PRO A 243 -0.72 53.60 -45.32
N SER A 244 0.24 54.19 -44.60
CA SER A 244 0.30 55.61 -44.20
C SER A 244 -0.96 56.31 -43.65
N ALA A 245 -0.94 56.63 -42.34
CA ALA A 245 -0.95 58.00 -41.83
C ALA A 245 -1.34 58.04 -40.34
N ALA A 246 -0.42 58.46 -39.48
CA ALA A 246 -0.78 59.19 -38.27
C ALA A 246 -1.20 60.62 -38.69
N PRO A 247 -2.08 61.30 -37.93
CA PRO A 247 -1.53 62.11 -36.86
C PRO A 247 -2.42 62.24 -35.60
N SER A 248 -1.73 62.61 -34.53
CA SER A 248 -2.17 63.36 -33.35
C SER A 248 -3.56 64.02 -33.39
N GLY A 249 -4.24 64.01 -32.24
CA GLY A 249 -4.93 65.22 -31.79
C GLY A 249 -6.26 65.04 -31.08
N PHE A 250 -6.23 65.40 -29.80
CA PHE A 250 -7.13 66.38 -29.19
C PHE A 250 -8.57 66.01 -28.77
N MET A 251 -8.86 66.50 -27.56
CA MET A 251 -10.12 66.55 -26.81
C MET A 251 -11.41 66.73 -27.63
N LYS A 252 -12.51 66.14 -27.12
CA LYS A 252 -13.76 66.87 -26.82
C LYS A 252 -14.74 66.04 -25.98
N LEU A 253 -15.01 66.56 -24.79
CA LEU A 253 -16.29 66.46 -24.09
C LEU A 253 -17.41 67.03 -24.99
N SER A 254 -18.54 66.34 -25.12
CA SER A 254 -19.87 66.97 -25.06
C SER A 254 -21.00 65.96 -25.15
N ALA A 255 -22.05 66.32 -24.42
CA ALA A 255 -23.37 65.73 -24.32
C ALA A 255 -23.96 65.20 -25.64
N ASN A 256 -24.74 64.13 -25.55
CA ASN A 256 -25.99 64.07 -26.29
C ASN A 256 -27.10 63.40 -25.48
N VAL A 257 -28.11 64.23 -25.24
CA VAL A 257 -29.42 63.98 -24.66
C VAL A 257 -30.36 63.52 -25.78
N SER A 258 -31.26 62.61 -25.43
CA SER A 258 -32.57 62.38 -26.07
C SER A 258 -32.57 61.88 -27.51
N GLN A 259 -32.98 60.61 -27.68
CA GLN A 259 -34.18 60.19 -28.42
C GLN A 259 -34.10 58.68 -28.70
N ASN A 260 -34.88 57.86 -27.97
CA ASN A 260 -35.56 56.71 -28.56
C ASN A 260 -36.53 56.03 -27.57
N ALA A 261 -37.70 56.64 -27.41
CA ALA A 261 -38.90 55.94 -27.01
C ALA A 261 -39.66 55.58 -28.29
N LYS A 262 -39.79 54.28 -28.57
CA LYS A 262 -40.73 53.57 -29.49
C LYS A 262 -40.03 52.40 -30.18
N ASN A 263 -39.78 51.31 -29.44
CA ASN A 263 -39.59 49.97 -30.04
C ASN A 263 -39.68 48.88 -28.95
N THR A 264 -40.91 48.56 -28.55
CA THR A 264 -41.18 47.42 -27.65
C THR A 264 -42.47 46.74 -28.10
N PRO A 265 -42.35 45.73 -28.98
CA PRO A 265 -42.93 44.43 -28.63
C PRO A 265 -41.99 43.23 -28.92
N LEU A 266 -40.90 43.39 -29.67
CA LEU A 266 -40.07 42.24 -30.10
C LEU A 266 -39.11 41.68 -29.03
N LYS A 267 -38.73 42.45 -28.00
CA LYS A 267 -37.87 41.92 -26.91
C LYS A 267 -38.62 40.96 -25.98
N LYS A 268 -39.95 41.05 -25.91
CA LYS A 268 -40.77 40.19 -25.03
C LYS A 268 -40.88 38.75 -25.57
N MET A 269 -40.86 38.55 -26.89
CA MET A 269 -40.91 37.21 -27.48
C MET A 269 -39.60 36.43 -27.41
N LYS A 270 -38.43 37.10 -27.45
CA LYS A 270 -37.13 36.43 -27.26
C LYS A 270 -36.93 36.00 -25.80
N SER A 271 -37.40 36.79 -24.84
CA SER A 271 -37.39 36.45 -23.42
C SER A 271 -38.31 35.25 -23.09
N MET A 272 -39.48 35.14 -23.73
CA MET A 272 -40.37 33.99 -23.52
C MET A 272 -39.82 32.67 -24.09
N ARG A 273 -39.07 32.69 -25.20
CA ARG A 273 -38.40 31.47 -25.70
C ARG A 273 -37.27 31.01 -24.78
N ALA A 274 -36.54 31.93 -24.15
CA ALA A 274 -35.51 31.58 -23.17
C ALA A 274 -36.13 30.90 -21.93
N VAL A 275 -37.26 31.40 -21.44
CA VAL A 275 -37.99 30.79 -20.30
C VAL A 275 -38.58 29.42 -20.68
N ALA A 276 -39.04 29.24 -21.91
CA ALA A 276 -39.53 27.94 -22.39
C ALA A 276 -38.41 26.89 -22.50
N ASN A 277 -37.20 27.28 -22.93
CA ASN A 277 -36.07 26.35 -23.00
C ASN A 277 -35.56 25.97 -21.59
N HIS A 278 -35.51 26.93 -20.67
CA HIS A 278 -35.05 26.70 -19.30
C HIS A 278 -36.00 25.79 -18.50
N THR A 279 -37.29 25.76 -18.86
CA THR A 279 -38.29 24.87 -18.24
C THR A 279 -38.25 23.44 -18.79
N VAL A 280 -37.66 23.22 -19.96
CA VAL A 280 -37.38 21.89 -20.50
C VAL A 280 -36.15 21.30 -19.81
N GLU A 281 -35.05 22.05 -19.69
CA GLU A 281 -33.85 21.61 -18.96
C GLU A 281 -34.14 21.27 -17.49
N LEU A 282 -34.96 22.09 -16.80
CA LEU A 282 -35.33 21.80 -15.41
C LEU A 282 -36.17 20.52 -15.25
N LYS A 283 -36.97 20.15 -16.26
CA LYS A 283 -37.73 18.89 -16.24
C LYS A 283 -36.84 17.69 -16.51
N GLU A 284 -35.83 17.84 -17.36
CA GLU A 284 -34.85 16.79 -17.64
C GLU A 284 -33.97 16.53 -16.41
N ILE A 285 -33.52 17.59 -15.71
CA ILE A 285 -32.80 17.47 -14.43
C ILE A 285 -33.70 16.85 -13.34
N LEU A 286 -34.97 17.25 -13.25
CA LEU A 286 -35.91 16.64 -12.28
C LEU A 286 -36.21 15.17 -12.57
N GLN A 287 -36.22 14.77 -13.84
CA GLN A 287 -36.40 13.38 -14.25
C GLN A 287 -35.14 12.55 -13.94
N GLU A 288 -33.95 13.09 -14.20
CA GLU A 288 -32.67 12.46 -13.86
C GLU A 288 -32.49 12.30 -12.35
N GLN A 289 -32.92 13.28 -11.55
CA GLN A 289 -32.98 13.18 -10.08
C GLN A 289 -33.97 12.11 -9.58
N LYS A 290 -35.07 11.89 -10.32
CA LYS A 290 -36.05 10.85 -9.99
C LYS A 290 -35.49 9.45 -10.25
N ASP A 291 -34.71 9.30 -11.32
CA ASP A 291 -34.01 8.06 -11.65
C ASP A 291 -32.86 7.77 -10.66
N HIS A 292 -32.20 8.81 -10.14
CA HIS A 292 -31.26 8.66 -9.01
C HIS A 292 -31.94 8.20 -7.71
N GLY A 293 -33.16 8.67 -7.44
CA GLY A 293 -33.95 8.18 -6.31
C GLY A 293 -34.22 6.67 -6.38
N THR A 294 -34.61 6.18 -7.56
CA THR A 294 -34.84 4.75 -7.79
C THR A 294 -33.54 3.94 -7.70
N ALA A 295 -32.41 4.48 -8.14
CA ALA A 295 -31.10 3.85 -7.98
C ALA A 295 -30.68 3.73 -6.50
N ILE A 296 -31.00 4.73 -5.67
CA ILE A 296 -30.74 4.70 -4.22
C ILE A 296 -31.63 3.66 -3.53
N GLU A 297 -32.89 3.52 -3.93
CA GLU A 297 -33.79 2.48 -3.41
C GLU A 297 -33.26 1.06 -3.74
N HIS A 298 -32.83 0.82 -4.99
CA HIS A 298 -32.23 -0.46 -5.39
C HIS A 298 -30.90 -0.74 -4.68
N LEU A 299 -30.07 0.28 -4.42
CA LEU A 299 -28.84 0.11 -3.65
C LEU A 299 -29.13 -0.18 -2.17
N THR A 300 -30.17 0.43 -1.60
CA THR A 300 -30.59 0.18 -0.22
C THR A 300 -31.11 -1.25 -0.06
N GLU A 301 -31.94 -1.71 -1.01
CA GLU A 301 -32.42 -3.09 -1.05
C GLU A 301 -31.27 -4.10 -1.23
N ALA A 302 -30.30 -3.81 -2.10
CA ALA A 302 -29.11 -4.65 -2.27
C ALA A 302 -28.22 -4.70 -1.01
N VAL A 303 -28.10 -3.58 -0.29
CA VAL A 303 -27.37 -3.52 0.99
C VAL A 303 -28.07 -4.35 2.06
N ASP A 304 -29.40 -4.35 2.10
CA ASP A 304 -30.16 -5.15 3.07
C ASP A 304 -30.12 -6.65 2.75
N VAL A 305 -30.10 -7.04 1.46
CA VAL A 305 -29.83 -8.43 1.04
C VAL A 305 -28.43 -8.89 1.50
N LEU A 306 -27.40 -8.04 1.31
CA LEU A 306 -26.05 -8.36 1.76
C LEU A 306 -25.93 -8.45 3.29
N LYS A 307 -26.63 -7.58 4.03
CA LYS A 307 -26.71 -7.67 5.51
C LYS A 307 -27.42 -8.95 5.95
N ALA A 308 -28.49 -9.36 5.26
CA ALA A 308 -29.20 -10.60 5.57
C ALA A 308 -28.32 -11.85 5.29
N GLU A 309 -27.55 -11.84 4.21
CA GLU A 309 -26.61 -12.91 3.88
C GLU A 309 -25.46 -13.00 4.90
N GLN A 310 -24.91 -11.86 5.31
CA GLN A 310 -23.89 -11.82 6.37
C GLN A 310 -24.45 -12.21 7.74
N ALA A 311 -25.68 -11.84 8.08
CA ALA A 311 -26.35 -12.30 9.28
C ALA A 311 -26.59 -13.82 9.26
N GLY A 312 -26.86 -14.40 8.08
CA GLY A 312 -26.91 -15.85 7.87
C GLY A 312 -25.57 -16.52 8.14
N GLN A 313 -24.47 -15.98 7.61
CA GLN A 313 -23.12 -16.49 7.85
C GLN A 313 -22.70 -16.35 9.32
N PHE A 314 -23.06 -15.24 9.98
CA PHE A 314 -22.79 -15.03 11.40
C PHE A 314 -23.52 -16.04 12.28
N LYS A 315 -24.77 -16.39 11.95
CA LYS A 315 -25.55 -17.42 12.66
C LYS A 315 -24.89 -18.79 12.60
N VAL A 316 -24.32 -19.17 11.45
CA VAL A 316 -23.59 -20.45 11.30
C VAL A 316 -22.34 -20.47 12.17
N VAL A 317 -21.57 -19.38 12.20
CA VAL A 317 -20.35 -19.26 13.04
C VAL A 317 -20.69 -19.29 14.53
N THR A 318 -21.76 -18.62 14.96
CA THR A 318 -22.20 -18.67 16.37
C THR A 318 -22.70 -20.06 16.77
N ALA A 319 -23.33 -20.82 15.86
CA ALA A 319 -23.78 -22.18 16.14
C ALA A 319 -22.59 -23.16 16.30
N GLU A 320 -21.54 -23.02 15.48
CA GLU A 320 -20.31 -23.80 15.62
C GLU A 320 -19.54 -23.46 16.91
N LEU A 321 -19.45 -22.17 17.27
CA LEU A 321 -18.86 -21.76 18.55
C LEU A 321 -19.63 -22.29 19.75
N ALA A 322 -20.97 -22.31 19.70
CA ALA A 322 -21.79 -22.90 20.76
C ALA A 322 -21.59 -24.42 20.86
N ARG A 323 -21.41 -25.12 19.74
CA ARG A 323 -21.06 -26.55 19.70
C ARG A 323 -19.71 -26.84 20.33
N LEU A 324 -18.69 -26.03 20.02
CA LEU A 324 -17.35 -26.17 20.59
C LEU A 324 -17.34 -25.87 22.09
N ALA A 325 -18.09 -24.86 22.55
CA ALA A 325 -18.25 -24.57 23.97
C ALA A 325 -18.93 -25.73 24.73
N ALA A 326 -19.98 -26.33 24.15
CA ALA A 326 -20.64 -27.49 24.75
C ALA A 326 -19.72 -28.72 24.83
N LEU A 327 -18.87 -28.95 23.82
CA LEU A 327 -17.86 -30.02 23.85
C LEU A 327 -16.80 -29.78 24.94
N LEU A 328 -16.33 -28.53 25.10
CA LEU A 328 -15.39 -28.17 26.17
C LEU A 328 -16.01 -28.40 27.56
N GLN A 329 -17.27 -28.04 27.75
CA GLN A 329 -17.99 -28.25 29.01
C GLN A 329 -18.15 -29.75 29.34
N ALA A 330 -18.34 -30.60 28.32
CA ALA A 330 -18.48 -32.05 28.49
C ALA A 330 -17.15 -32.76 28.81
N VAL A 331 -16.01 -32.18 28.43
CA VAL A 331 -14.67 -32.74 28.69
C VAL A 331 -14.11 -32.33 30.06
N ALA A 332 -14.58 -31.20 30.63
CA ALA A 332 -14.16 -30.69 31.93
C ALA A 332 -14.20 -31.66 33.13
N PRO A 333 -15.17 -32.61 33.28
CA PRO A 333 -15.21 -33.51 34.43
C PRO A 333 -14.18 -34.66 34.40
N HIS A 334 -13.42 -34.83 33.30
CA HIS A 334 -12.43 -35.90 33.17
C HIS A 334 -10.97 -35.46 33.42
N LEU A 335 -10.75 -34.22 33.87
CA LEU A 335 -9.41 -33.75 34.25
C LEU A 335 -8.99 -34.40 35.58
N PRO A 336 -7.90 -35.19 35.60
CA PRO A 336 -7.43 -35.83 36.81
C PRO A 336 -6.96 -34.76 37.80
N GLN A 337 -7.63 -34.69 38.96
CA GLN A 337 -7.20 -33.89 40.10
C GLN A 337 -5.85 -34.44 40.58
N GLN A 338 -4.76 -33.79 40.18
CA GLN A 338 -3.45 -34.06 40.78
C GLN A 338 -3.49 -33.62 42.24
N ALA A 339 -3.28 -34.62 43.10
CA ALA A 339 -3.31 -34.54 44.54
C ALA A 339 -2.33 -33.48 45.07
N ALA A 340 -2.87 -32.49 45.76
CA ALA A 340 -2.12 -31.63 46.67
C ALA A 340 -1.78 -32.44 47.94
N GLY A 341 -0.66 -33.18 47.87
CA GLY A 341 0.00 -33.76 49.04
C GLY A 341 1.00 -32.75 49.62
N GLY A 342 0.84 -32.40 50.89
CA GLY A 342 1.62 -31.37 51.57
C GLY A 342 2.98 -31.80 52.14
N SER A 343 3.71 -30.79 52.61
CA SER A 343 4.79 -30.82 53.62
C SER A 343 5.17 -29.34 53.84
N GLY A 344 5.22 -28.72 55.02
CA GLY A 344 5.41 -29.22 56.38
C GLY A 344 6.76 -28.75 56.95
N GLY A 345 6.76 -27.72 57.80
CA GLY A 345 7.88 -27.30 58.69
C GLY A 345 8.86 -26.29 58.08
N GLY A 346 9.43 -25.30 58.79
CA GLY A 346 9.49 -24.90 60.20
C GLY A 346 10.07 -23.47 60.24
N ALA A 347 9.64 -22.61 61.18
CA ALA A 347 10.30 -22.35 62.46
C ALA A 347 11.70 -21.71 62.38
N GLY A 348 11.83 -20.51 62.95
CA GLY A 348 13.08 -19.78 63.21
C GLY A 348 13.18 -18.51 62.35
N GLY A 349 13.29 -17.28 62.86
CA GLY A 349 13.72 -16.79 64.16
C GLY A 349 14.80 -15.73 63.91
N GLY A 350 14.63 -14.54 64.49
CA GLY A 350 15.76 -13.67 64.84
C GLY A 350 15.99 -12.38 64.04
N GLN A 351 16.16 -11.30 64.82
CA GLN A 351 17.00 -10.10 64.61
C GLN A 351 16.47 -9.05 63.61
N GLN A 352 15.86 -7.94 64.06
CA GLN A 352 16.49 -6.80 64.77
C GLN A 352 17.89 -6.47 64.25
N ASN A 353 18.00 -5.41 63.44
CA ASN A 353 19.17 -4.55 63.42
C ASN A 353 18.76 -3.10 63.12
N SER A 354 18.93 -2.27 64.13
CA SER A 354 19.07 -0.82 64.11
C SER A 354 20.56 -0.46 63.95
N ALA A 355 20.89 0.47 63.05
CA ALA A 355 22.08 1.34 63.09
C ALA A 355 21.81 2.48 62.09
N GLN A 356 21.66 3.74 62.52
CA GLN A 356 22.73 4.73 62.73
C GLN A 356 23.59 4.93 61.46
N ASP A 357 23.45 6.06 60.76
CA ASP A 357 24.12 7.37 61.01
C ASP A 357 25.60 7.35 60.58
N VAL A 358 26.17 8.53 60.24
CA VAL A 358 27.48 8.84 59.59
C VAL A 358 27.30 9.16 58.08
N THR A 359 27.59 10.33 57.53
CA THR A 359 28.16 11.64 57.99
C THR A 359 27.78 12.70 56.97
#